data_AF-A0A841JWW2-F1
#
_entry.id   AF-A0A841JWW2-F1
#
_cell.length_a   1.000
_cell.length_b   1.000
_cell.length_c   1.000
_cell.angle_alpha   90.00
_cell.angle_beta   90.00
_cell.angle_gamma   90.00
#
_symmetry.space_group_name_H-M   'P 1'
#
loop_
_entity.id
_entity.type
_entity.pdbx_description
1 polymer ?
#
loop_
_entity_poly.entity_id
_entity_poly.type
_entity_poly.pdbx_seq_one_letter_code
_entity_poly.pdbx_strand_id
1 'polypeptide(L)'
;MSDQNDRIRELSGWDFDAYEYRAATYDRGKWADARRIVTQRAPFEAANAMILEESEKFRDAFSVQAARRDLQAEMAGLDWSLGVVDLRLLLAFQRRLCFNASAGSVVDPAQIEDLLTLAFGPAKTISFDLVHAETNRNLVLESRDPNLHFRFSTEGSTPVIVHAGSPFFEVGRYRGRWFLRDGYHRAYALLRAGIFTLPAVIVQARTLEELGANQPWFFPEDVLLSDSPPLVTDFLDAALTIEYERPPLIKTLRIAIEETFAPAVSQGGSS
;
A
#
# COMPACT_ATOMS: atom_id res chain seq x y z
N MET A 1 -14.53 23.65 -12.40
CA MET A 1 -14.29 22.43 -11.60
C MET A 1 -13.35 22.85 -10.48
N SER A 2 -13.72 22.69 -9.21
CA SER A 2 -12.89 23.19 -8.11
C SER A 2 -11.62 22.34 -7.99
N ASP A 3 -10.46 22.98 -7.99
CA ASP A 3 -9.19 22.39 -7.54
C ASP A 3 -9.35 21.99 -6.08
N GLN A 4 -9.76 20.75 -5.85
CA GLN A 4 -9.86 20.22 -4.51
C GLN A 4 -8.49 19.64 -4.15
N ASN A 5 -7.82 20.27 -3.19
CA ASN A 5 -6.57 19.78 -2.65
C ASN A 5 -6.79 18.43 -1.94
N ASP A 6 -5.79 17.56 -2.02
CA ASP A 6 -5.70 16.37 -1.18
C ASP A 6 -5.30 16.79 0.23
N ARG A 7 -6.00 16.27 1.23
CA ARG A 7 -5.60 16.43 2.63
C ARG A 7 -4.66 15.30 3.01
N ILE A 8 -3.44 15.65 3.40
CA ILE A 8 -2.42 14.70 3.84
C ILE A 8 -2.40 14.61 5.35
N ARG A 9 -2.32 13.39 5.88
CA ARG A 9 -1.93 13.12 7.26
C ARG A 9 -0.62 12.36 7.27
N GLU A 10 0.40 12.91 7.90
CA GLU A 10 1.74 12.32 7.97
C GLU A 10 2.14 12.03 9.42
N LEU A 11 2.74 10.86 9.67
CA LEU A 11 3.33 10.53 10.97
C LEU A 11 4.62 11.33 11.18
N SER A 12 4.71 12.06 12.30
CA SER A 12 5.83 12.96 12.61
C SER A 12 6.80 12.43 13.67
N GLY A 13 6.57 11.24 14.23
CA GLY A 13 7.40 10.68 15.30
C GLY A 13 8.77 10.12 14.87
N TRP A 14 8.99 9.89 13.57
CA TRP A 14 10.10 9.06 13.01
C TRP A 14 10.90 9.78 11.92
N ASP A 15 11.26 11.03 12.22
CA ASP A 15 11.88 11.96 11.28
C ASP A 15 11.09 12.15 9.97
N PHE A 16 11.49 13.14 9.18
CA PHE A 16 10.85 13.45 7.91
C PHE A 16 11.78 13.09 6.76
N ASP A 17 11.24 12.45 5.72
CA ASP A 17 11.85 12.37 4.39
C ASP A 17 11.78 13.73 3.66
N ALA A 18 12.50 13.82 2.54
CA ALA A 18 12.42 14.96 1.64
C ALA A 18 11.09 14.92 0.86
N TYR A 19 10.15 15.79 1.23
CA TYR A 19 8.83 15.87 0.58
C TYR A 19 8.47 17.33 0.29
N GLU A 20 8.42 17.68 -1.00
CA GLU A 20 8.29 19.05 -1.47
C GLU A 20 6.94 19.71 -1.14
N TYR A 21 5.87 18.90 -1.02
CA TYR A 21 4.54 19.40 -0.71
C TYR A 21 4.29 19.56 0.79
N ARG A 22 5.24 19.19 1.65
CA ARG A 22 5.09 19.42 3.09
C ARG A 22 5.11 20.93 3.33
N ALA A 23 4.06 21.44 3.98
CA ALA A 23 3.96 22.88 4.25
C ALA A 23 5.21 23.38 4.99
N ALA A 24 5.88 24.40 4.46
CA ALA A 24 7.06 24.99 5.10
C ALA A 24 6.78 25.53 6.52
N THR A 25 5.50 25.75 6.84
CA THR A 25 4.99 26.35 8.07
C THR A 25 4.42 25.33 9.07
N TYR A 26 4.73 24.04 8.95
CA TYR A 26 4.29 23.10 9.98
C TYR A 26 4.92 23.42 11.34
N ASP A 27 4.17 23.18 12.42
CA ASP A 27 4.62 23.44 13.78
C ASP A 27 5.80 22.52 14.15
N ARG A 28 7.02 23.09 14.18
CA ARG A 28 8.23 22.37 14.57
C ARG A 28 8.20 21.91 16.03
N GLY A 29 7.46 22.59 16.90
CA GLY A 29 7.26 22.16 18.29
C GLY A 29 6.51 20.83 18.33
N LYS A 30 5.47 20.70 17.50
CA LYS A 30 4.72 19.44 17.36
C LYS A 30 5.57 18.26 16.92
N TRP A 31 6.55 18.47 16.04
CA TRP A 31 7.51 17.43 15.64
C TRP A 31 8.38 16.98 16.81
N ALA A 32 8.96 17.93 17.57
CA ALA A 32 9.78 17.62 18.73
C ALA A 32 8.98 16.86 19.81
N ASP A 33 7.72 17.24 20.02
CA ASP A 33 6.81 16.55 20.93
C ASP A 33 6.46 15.14 20.45
N ALA A 34 6.14 14.95 19.17
CA ALA A 34 5.87 13.63 18.61
C ALA A 34 7.07 12.68 18.79
N ARG A 35 8.28 13.16 18.50
CA ARG A 35 9.51 12.39 18.69
C ARG A 35 9.75 12.03 20.16
N ARG A 36 9.48 12.96 21.07
CA ARG A 36 9.55 12.72 22.52
C ARG A 36 8.55 11.64 22.95
N ILE A 37 7.32 11.69 22.46
CA ILE A 37 6.29 10.67 22.74
C ILE A 37 6.78 9.29 22.27
N VAL A 38 7.28 9.17 21.03
CA VAL A 38 7.77 7.90 20.50
C VAL A 38 8.95 7.37 21.33
N THR A 39 9.91 8.23 21.69
CA THR A 39 11.10 7.83 22.46
C THR A 39 10.76 7.38 23.89
N GLN A 40 9.62 7.82 24.44
CA GLN A 40 9.15 7.47 25.79
C GLN A 40 8.28 6.22 25.82
N ARG A 41 7.98 5.60 24.67
CA ARG A 41 7.20 4.36 24.61
C ARG A 41 7.96 3.20 25.24
N ALA A 42 7.20 2.25 25.77
CA ALA A 42 7.76 0.94 26.05
C ALA A 42 8.29 0.31 24.74
N PRO A 43 9.37 -0.48 24.80
CA PRO A 43 9.84 -1.24 23.65
C PRO A 43 8.72 -2.09 23.05
N PHE A 44 8.69 -2.17 21.72
CA PHE A 44 7.68 -2.89 20.98
C PHE A 44 7.82 -4.40 21.20
N GLU A 45 6.75 -5.01 21.69
CA GLU A 45 6.63 -6.46 21.82
C GLU A 45 5.82 -7.00 20.65
N ALA A 46 6.46 -7.86 19.84
CA ALA A 46 5.79 -8.47 18.71
C ALA A 46 4.68 -9.42 19.18
N ALA A 47 3.45 -9.15 18.76
CA ALA A 47 2.30 -10.00 18.99
C ALA A 47 1.81 -10.62 17.68
N ASN A 48 1.11 -11.75 17.77
CA ASN A 48 0.43 -12.32 16.62
C ASN A 48 -0.80 -11.47 16.29
N ALA A 49 -0.82 -10.83 15.12
CA ALA A 49 -1.97 -10.03 14.69
C ALA A 49 -3.13 -10.89 14.19
N MET A 50 -2.90 -12.16 13.81
CA MET A 50 -3.95 -13.04 13.30
C MET A 50 -4.79 -13.64 14.43
N ILE A 51 -6.11 -13.53 14.32
CA ILE A 51 -7.09 -14.05 15.28
C ILE A 51 -7.63 -15.37 14.73
N LEU A 52 -7.19 -16.49 15.30
CA LEU A 52 -7.48 -17.83 14.78
C LEU A 52 -8.97 -18.16 14.88
N GLU A 53 -9.58 -17.90 16.03
CA GLU A 53 -10.99 -18.21 16.31
C GLU A 53 -11.93 -17.44 15.38
N GLU A 54 -11.62 -16.17 15.10
CA GLU A 54 -12.37 -15.38 14.13
C GLU A 54 -12.13 -15.90 12.71
N SER A 55 -10.90 -16.26 12.36
CA SER A 55 -10.57 -16.79 11.03
C SER A 55 -11.35 -18.07 10.70
N GLU A 56 -11.64 -18.92 11.70
CA GLU A 56 -12.45 -20.12 11.50
C GLU A 56 -13.88 -19.81 11.06
N LYS A 57 -14.46 -18.70 11.53
CA LYS A 57 -15.82 -18.27 11.14
C LYS A 57 -15.90 -17.88 9.66
N PHE A 58 -14.78 -17.48 9.06
CA PHE A 58 -14.71 -17.07 7.66
C PHE A 58 -14.24 -18.20 6.72
N ARG A 59 -14.04 -19.43 7.21
CA ARG A 59 -13.43 -20.53 6.44
C ARG A 59 -14.08 -20.76 5.06
N ASP A 60 -15.41 -20.83 5.02
CA ASP A 60 -16.14 -21.10 3.78
C ASP A 60 -16.04 -19.91 2.81
N ALA A 61 -16.17 -18.69 3.34
CA ALA A 61 -16.00 -17.46 2.55
C ALA A 61 -14.57 -17.31 2.01
N PHE A 62 -13.55 -17.64 2.81
CA PHE A 62 -12.15 -17.65 2.39
C PHE A 62 -11.88 -18.66 1.28
N SER A 63 -12.53 -19.82 1.31
CA SER A 63 -12.41 -20.79 0.21
C SER A 63 -12.90 -20.21 -1.12
N VAL A 64 -13.98 -19.42 -1.09
CA VAL A 64 -14.48 -18.70 -2.27
C VAL A 64 -13.50 -17.61 -2.72
N GLN A 65 -13.00 -16.79 -1.80
CA GLN A 65 -12.07 -15.71 -2.14
C GLN A 65 -10.73 -16.25 -2.66
N ALA A 66 -10.19 -17.31 -2.06
CA ALA A 66 -8.93 -17.94 -2.47
C ALA A 66 -9.00 -18.57 -3.88
N ALA A 67 -10.20 -18.92 -4.35
CA ALA A 67 -10.42 -19.42 -5.71
C ALA A 67 -10.50 -18.30 -6.77
N ARG A 68 -10.50 -17.02 -6.38
CA ARG A 68 -10.57 -15.91 -7.34
C ARG A 68 -9.27 -15.76 -8.12
N ARG A 69 -9.40 -15.66 -9.44
CA ARG A 69 -8.26 -15.54 -10.37
C ARG A 69 -7.46 -14.25 -10.18
N ASP A 70 -8.13 -13.13 -9.91
CA ASP A 70 -7.47 -11.85 -9.68
C ASP A 70 -6.62 -11.88 -8.40
N LEU A 71 -7.11 -12.49 -7.33
CA LEU A 71 -6.32 -12.70 -6.10
C LEU A 71 -5.12 -13.62 -6.33
N GLN A 72 -5.33 -14.75 -7.01
CA GLN A 72 -4.24 -15.68 -7.32
C GLN A 72 -3.14 -15.03 -8.18
N ALA A 73 -3.52 -14.20 -9.15
CA ALA A 73 -2.59 -13.47 -9.99
C ALA A 73 -1.84 -12.39 -9.18
N GLU A 74 -2.53 -11.66 -8.31
CA GLU A 74 -1.91 -10.63 -7.46
C GLU A 74 -0.89 -11.22 -6.49
N MET A 75 -1.17 -12.41 -5.94
CA MET A 75 -0.32 -13.09 -4.96
C MET A 75 0.65 -14.11 -5.59
N ALA A 76 0.81 -14.11 -6.91
CA ALA A 76 1.68 -15.06 -7.61
C ALA A 76 3.14 -14.92 -7.14
N GLY A 77 3.78 -16.05 -6.82
CA GLY A 77 5.17 -16.09 -6.34
C GLY A 77 5.36 -15.76 -4.86
N LEU A 78 4.29 -15.42 -4.13
CA LEU A 78 4.31 -15.18 -2.70
C LEU A 78 3.80 -16.39 -1.92
N ASP A 79 4.26 -16.55 -0.67
CA ASP A 79 3.64 -17.44 0.32
C ASP A 79 2.52 -16.67 1.03
N TRP A 80 1.27 -17.08 0.83
CA TRP A 80 0.12 -16.35 1.33
C TRP A 80 -1.02 -17.25 1.80
N SER A 81 -1.83 -16.70 2.70
CA SER A 81 -3.05 -17.30 3.23
C SER A 81 -4.13 -16.24 3.44
N LEU A 82 -5.34 -16.65 3.84
CA LEU A 82 -6.39 -15.73 4.28
C LEU A 82 -6.59 -15.86 5.80
N GLY A 83 -6.93 -14.76 6.46
CA GLY A 83 -7.19 -14.75 7.90
C GLY A 83 -7.85 -13.46 8.36
N VAL A 84 -8.29 -13.43 9.62
CA VAL A 84 -8.77 -12.22 10.29
C VAL A 84 -7.64 -11.64 11.13
N VAL A 85 -7.41 -10.35 11.03
CA VAL A 85 -6.33 -9.64 11.74
C VAL A 85 -6.87 -8.59 12.71
N ASP A 86 -6.15 -8.37 13.81
CA ASP A 86 -6.33 -7.23 14.70
C ASP A 86 -5.55 -6.01 14.17
N LEU A 87 -6.27 -5.01 13.71
CA LEU A 87 -5.75 -3.76 13.15
C LEU A 87 -4.87 -2.98 14.14
N ARG A 88 -5.06 -3.18 15.45
CA ARG A 88 -4.31 -2.47 16.49
C ARG A 88 -2.87 -2.99 16.64
N LEU A 89 -2.62 -4.20 16.15
CA LEU A 89 -1.31 -4.86 16.23
C LEU A 89 -0.48 -4.67 14.96
N LEU A 90 -1.02 -3.98 13.96
CA LEU A 90 -0.35 -3.78 12.67
C LEU A 90 0.62 -2.59 12.72
N LEU A 91 1.84 -2.85 12.25
CA LEU A 91 2.83 -1.83 11.98
C LEU A 91 2.54 -1.11 10.66
N ALA A 92 2.90 0.17 10.61
CA ALA A 92 2.84 1.01 9.44
C ALA A 92 4.23 1.18 8.84
N PHE A 93 4.39 0.89 7.55
CA PHE A 93 5.56 1.32 6.79
C PHE A 93 5.30 2.52 5.89
N GLN A 94 4.02 2.83 5.62
CA GLN A 94 3.63 4.06 4.93
C GLN A 94 3.67 5.26 5.88
N ARG A 95 4.33 6.34 5.46
CA ARG A 95 4.47 7.56 6.27
C ARG A 95 3.21 8.45 6.28
N ARG A 96 2.40 8.38 5.21
CA ARG A 96 1.36 9.36 4.90
C ARG A 96 0.06 8.73 4.45
N LEU A 97 -1.08 9.28 4.86
CA LEU A 97 -2.39 9.02 4.26
C LEU A 97 -2.83 10.23 3.44
N CYS A 98 -3.31 9.98 2.22
CA CYS A 98 -3.86 11.02 1.34
C CYS A 98 -5.38 10.90 1.29
N PHE A 99 -6.11 11.84 1.86
CA PHE A 99 -7.57 11.85 1.83
C PHE A 99 -8.06 12.75 0.70
N ASN A 100 -8.75 12.14 -0.26
CA ASN A 100 -9.60 12.86 -1.20
C ASN A 100 -10.99 13.03 -0.58
N ALA A 101 -11.77 14.00 -1.06
CA ALA A 101 -13.11 14.30 -0.51
C ALA A 101 -14.19 13.26 -0.84
N SER A 102 -13.80 12.08 -1.32
CA SER A 102 -14.71 11.00 -1.64
C SER A 102 -15.37 10.47 -0.36
N ALA A 103 -16.70 10.39 -0.37
CA ALA A 103 -17.48 9.91 0.76
C ALA A 103 -17.08 8.47 1.12
N GLY A 104 -16.71 8.24 2.37
CA GLY A 104 -16.46 6.90 2.89
C GLY A 104 -17.76 6.08 2.90
N SER A 105 -17.66 4.80 2.56
CA SER A 105 -18.74 3.85 2.77
C SER A 105 -18.95 3.62 4.26
N VAL A 106 -20.21 3.60 4.71
CA VAL A 106 -20.56 3.13 6.04
C VAL A 106 -20.46 1.60 6.03
N VAL A 107 -19.78 1.04 7.03
CA VAL A 107 -19.58 -0.40 7.20
C VAL A 107 -20.30 -0.80 8.48
N ASP A 108 -21.20 -1.79 8.42
CA ASP A 108 -21.73 -2.43 9.62
C ASP A 108 -20.82 -3.59 10.02
N PRO A 109 -20.06 -3.50 11.13
CA PRO A 109 -19.17 -4.59 11.55
C PRO A 109 -19.90 -5.87 11.95
N ALA A 110 -21.22 -5.82 12.18
CA ALA A 110 -22.01 -7.01 12.47
C ALA A 110 -22.29 -7.87 11.22
N GLN A 111 -22.12 -7.32 10.01
CA GLN A 111 -22.36 -8.01 8.75
C GLN A 111 -21.05 -8.55 8.19
N ILE A 112 -20.91 -9.87 8.15
CA ILE A 112 -19.72 -10.57 7.63
C ILE A 112 -19.47 -10.20 6.17
N GLU A 113 -20.53 -10.08 5.39
CA GLU A 113 -20.52 -9.76 3.96
C GLU A 113 -19.94 -8.37 3.70
N ASP A 114 -20.21 -7.40 4.58
CA ASP A 114 -19.66 -6.05 4.48
C ASP A 114 -18.14 -6.04 4.73
N LEU A 115 -17.68 -6.79 5.73
CA LEU A 115 -16.25 -6.95 6.02
C LEU A 115 -15.52 -7.66 4.88
N LEU A 116 -16.11 -8.70 4.30
CA LEU A 116 -15.57 -9.40 3.13
C LEU A 116 -15.52 -8.50 1.89
N THR A 117 -16.57 -7.73 1.63
CA THR A 117 -16.62 -6.78 0.51
C THR A 117 -15.56 -5.70 0.68
N LEU A 118 -15.37 -5.22 1.91
CA LEU A 118 -14.35 -4.23 2.23
C LEU A 118 -12.93 -4.79 2.09
N ALA A 119 -12.70 -6.03 2.52
CA ALA A 119 -11.40 -6.70 2.49
C ALA A 119 -11.01 -7.21 1.09
N PHE A 120 -11.97 -7.71 0.33
CA PHE A 120 -11.75 -8.37 -0.96
C PHE A 120 -12.59 -7.72 -2.06
N GLY A 121 -12.54 -6.40 -2.19
CA GLY A 121 -13.32 -5.68 -3.18
C GLY A 121 -13.20 -6.24 -4.61
N PRO A 122 -14.09 -5.84 -5.53
CA PRO A 122 -14.00 -6.27 -6.93
C PRO A 122 -12.66 -5.83 -7.54
N ALA A 123 -12.24 -6.53 -8.60
CA ALA A 123 -11.07 -6.12 -9.38
C ALA A 123 -11.20 -4.64 -9.79
N LYS A 124 -10.13 -3.87 -9.59
CA LYS A 124 -10.12 -2.44 -9.94
C LYS A 124 -10.12 -2.29 -11.46
N THR A 125 -11.03 -1.45 -11.95
CA THR A 125 -11.03 -1.04 -13.35
C THR A 125 -9.86 -0.07 -13.58
N ILE A 126 -9.02 -0.39 -14.55
CA ILE A 126 -7.92 0.47 -14.97
C ILE A 126 -8.48 1.67 -15.74
N SER A 127 -8.13 2.88 -15.31
CA SER A 127 -8.53 4.12 -15.98
C SER A 127 -7.31 5.02 -16.17
N PHE A 128 -7.05 5.38 -17.42
CA PHE A 128 -6.01 6.32 -17.80
C PHE A 128 -6.37 6.97 -19.15
N ASP A 129 -5.85 8.17 -19.37
CA ASP A 129 -5.87 8.85 -20.65
C ASP A 129 -4.59 8.51 -21.42
N LEU A 130 -4.75 8.07 -22.67
CA LEU A 130 -3.62 7.84 -23.58
C LEU A 130 -3.29 9.14 -24.29
N VAL A 131 -2.17 9.74 -23.92
CA VAL A 131 -1.62 10.94 -24.56
C VAL A 131 -0.54 10.50 -25.54
N HIS A 132 -0.87 10.51 -26.84
CA HIS A 132 0.09 10.17 -27.88
C HIS A 132 0.92 11.41 -28.28
N ALA A 133 2.24 11.30 -28.24
CA ALA A 133 3.13 12.30 -28.81
C ALA A 133 3.61 11.82 -30.19
N GLU A 134 2.92 12.27 -31.25
CA GLU A 134 3.14 11.84 -32.65
C GLU A 134 4.60 11.94 -33.13
N THR A 135 5.40 12.82 -32.52
CA THR A 135 6.75 13.12 -32.98
C THR A 135 7.85 12.21 -32.40
N ASN A 136 7.62 11.51 -31.28
CA ASN A 136 8.73 10.95 -30.48
C ASN A 136 8.62 9.45 -30.15
N ARG A 137 7.73 8.67 -30.81
CA ARG A 137 7.52 7.23 -30.50
C ARG A 137 7.32 6.95 -28.99
N ASN A 138 6.80 7.94 -28.26
CA ASN A 138 6.55 7.86 -26.84
C ASN A 138 5.06 7.63 -26.61
N LEU A 139 4.74 6.65 -25.77
CA LEU A 139 3.40 6.43 -25.27
C LEU A 139 3.33 6.97 -23.85
N VAL A 140 2.46 7.96 -23.63
CA VAL A 140 2.25 8.58 -22.31
C VAL A 140 0.86 8.19 -21.81
N LEU A 141 0.80 7.60 -20.63
CA LEU A 141 -0.44 7.33 -19.91
C LEU A 141 -0.54 8.30 -18.75
N GLU A 142 -1.66 9.01 -18.65
CA GLU A 142 -1.95 9.89 -17.52
C GLU A 142 -3.12 9.33 -16.72
N SER A 143 -2.98 9.29 -15.40
CA SER A 143 -4.07 8.84 -14.53
C SER A 143 -4.09 9.60 -13.22
N ARG A 144 -5.30 9.77 -12.68
CA ARG A 144 -5.52 10.25 -11.32
C ARG A 144 -5.43 9.13 -10.29
N ASP A 145 -5.32 7.87 -10.71
CA ASP A 145 -5.07 6.76 -9.81
C ASP A 145 -3.57 6.70 -9.47
N PRO A 146 -3.17 7.03 -8.23
CA PRO A 146 -1.78 6.96 -7.82
C PRO A 146 -1.24 5.52 -7.85
N ASN A 147 -2.12 4.52 -7.84
CA ASN A 147 -1.75 3.11 -7.86
C ASN A 147 -1.50 2.59 -9.28
N LEU A 148 -1.72 3.39 -10.34
CA LEU A 148 -1.45 2.94 -11.70
C LEU A 148 0.04 2.66 -11.90
N HIS A 149 0.43 1.44 -12.27
CA HIS A 149 1.83 1.11 -12.56
C HIS A 149 1.93 0.06 -13.66
N PHE A 150 3.13 -0.08 -14.23
CA PHE A 150 3.44 -1.20 -15.11
C PHE A 150 3.93 -2.39 -14.30
N ARG A 151 3.49 -3.58 -14.69
CA ARG A 151 4.10 -4.84 -14.30
C ARG A 151 4.71 -5.49 -15.53
N PHE A 152 5.94 -5.97 -15.37
CA PHE A 152 6.61 -6.73 -16.40
C PHE A 152 6.38 -8.21 -16.12
N SER A 153 5.80 -8.91 -17.08
CA SER A 153 5.61 -10.36 -17.00
C SER A 153 6.67 -11.07 -17.83
N THR A 154 7.29 -12.08 -17.24
CA THR A 154 8.13 -13.04 -17.97
C THR A 154 7.29 -14.16 -18.59
N GLU A 155 5.99 -14.22 -18.27
CA GLU A 155 5.06 -15.25 -18.74
C GLU A 155 4.06 -14.64 -19.74
N GLY A 156 3.97 -15.23 -20.93
CA GLY A 156 2.97 -14.89 -21.95
C GLY A 156 3.47 -13.99 -23.10
N SER A 157 2.54 -13.62 -23.98
CA SER A 157 2.81 -12.83 -25.19
C SER A 157 2.88 -11.32 -24.97
N THR A 158 2.48 -10.84 -23.79
CA THR A 158 2.43 -9.39 -23.47
C THR A 158 3.39 -9.09 -22.33
N PRO A 159 4.58 -8.53 -22.62
CA PRO A 159 5.62 -8.34 -21.60
C PRO A 159 5.31 -7.21 -20.61
N VAL A 160 4.35 -6.32 -20.92
CA VAL A 160 4.01 -5.16 -20.10
C VAL A 160 2.50 -5.10 -19.88
N ILE A 161 2.10 -5.09 -18.61
CA ILE A 161 0.69 -5.01 -18.20
C ILE A 161 0.51 -3.73 -17.37
N VAL A 162 -0.55 -2.98 -17.65
CA VAL A 162 -0.98 -1.84 -16.80
C VAL A 162 -1.78 -2.39 -15.63
N HIS A 163 -1.50 -1.91 -14.42
CA HIS A 163 -2.11 -2.40 -13.18
C HIS A 163 -2.61 -1.22 -12.32
N ALA A 164 -3.81 -1.31 -11.74
CA ALA A 164 -4.46 -0.25 -10.94
C ALA A 164 -4.34 -0.46 -9.41
N GLY A 165 -3.34 -1.25 -8.99
CA GLY A 165 -3.15 -1.65 -7.60
C GLY A 165 -4.12 -2.72 -7.13
N SER A 166 -3.85 -3.25 -5.94
CA SER A 166 -4.65 -4.32 -5.35
C SER A 166 -5.98 -3.78 -4.81
N PRO A 167 -7.11 -4.49 -4.99
CA PRO A 167 -8.34 -4.24 -4.24
C PRO A 167 -8.33 -4.91 -2.87
N PHE A 168 -7.34 -5.76 -2.57
CA PHE A 168 -7.33 -6.58 -1.37
C PHE A 168 -6.80 -5.80 -0.17
N PHE A 169 -7.31 -6.13 1.01
CA PHE A 169 -6.71 -5.69 2.27
C PHE A 169 -5.59 -6.67 2.61
N GLU A 170 -4.36 -6.17 2.66
CA GLU A 170 -3.18 -7.03 2.68
C GLU A 170 -2.34 -6.75 3.91
N VAL A 171 -1.92 -7.82 4.58
CA VAL A 171 -1.05 -7.79 5.73
C VAL A 171 0.15 -8.69 5.46
N GLY A 172 1.34 -8.21 5.81
CA GLY A 172 2.58 -8.96 5.66
C GLY A 172 3.16 -9.32 7.01
N ARG A 173 3.56 -10.58 7.20
CA ARG A 173 4.40 -10.99 8.30
C ARG A 173 5.85 -11.02 7.83
N TYR A 174 6.71 -10.23 8.46
CA TYR A 174 8.14 -10.16 8.17
C TYR A 174 8.93 -10.15 9.47
N ARG A 175 9.90 -11.06 9.62
CA ARG A 175 10.73 -11.22 10.84
C ARG A 175 9.91 -11.25 12.14
N GLY A 176 8.78 -11.95 12.11
CA GLY A 176 7.89 -12.09 13.28
C GLY A 176 7.01 -10.88 13.58
N ARG A 177 7.13 -9.78 12.83
CA ARG A 177 6.30 -8.58 12.96
C ARG A 177 5.22 -8.54 11.88
N TRP A 178 4.11 -7.87 12.15
CA TRP A 178 2.96 -7.79 11.26
C TRP A 178 2.78 -6.36 10.75
N PHE A 179 2.76 -6.18 9.43
CA PHE A 179 2.69 -4.87 8.77
C PHE A 179 1.47 -4.79 7.87
N LEU A 180 0.84 -3.62 7.82
CA LEU A 180 -0.20 -3.34 6.83
C LEU A 180 0.46 -3.05 5.47
N ARG A 181 0.22 -3.92 4.47
CA ARG A 181 0.75 -3.80 3.11
C ARG A 181 -0.11 -2.90 2.24
N ASP A 182 -1.41 -3.16 2.24
CA ASP A 182 -2.42 -2.38 1.51
C ASP A 182 -3.70 -2.28 2.36
N GLY A 183 -4.39 -1.14 2.25
CA GLY A 183 -5.64 -0.88 2.96
C GLY A 183 -5.54 0.16 4.08
N TYR A 184 -4.50 1.00 4.11
CA TYR A 184 -4.33 2.04 5.13
C TYR A 184 -5.57 2.92 5.34
N HIS A 185 -6.22 3.39 4.27
CA HIS A 185 -7.43 4.20 4.41
C HIS A 185 -8.60 3.41 5.01
N ARG A 186 -8.75 2.13 4.64
CA ARG A 186 -9.76 1.23 5.20
C ARG A 186 -9.48 0.99 6.68
N ALA A 187 -8.24 0.66 7.05
CA ALA A 187 -7.84 0.46 8.43
C ALA A 187 -8.07 1.72 9.27
N TYR A 188 -7.66 2.89 8.78
CA TYR A 188 -7.89 4.17 9.44
C TYR A 188 -9.39 4.44 9.67
N ALA A 189 -10.24 4.21 8.66
CA ALA A 189 -11.68 4.40 8.78
C ALA A 189 -12.33 3.44 9.80
N LEU A 190 -11.96 2.16 9.74
CA LEU A 190 -12.46 1.13 10.67
C LEU A 190 -12.04 1.41 12.11
N LEU A 191 -10.75 1.69 12.34
CA LEU A 191 -10.24 2.01 13.66
C LEU A 191 -10.93 3.24 14.26
N ARG A 192 -11.22 4.26 13.44
CA ARG A 192 -12.01 5.43 13.86
C ARG A 192 -13.45 5.10 14.21
N ALA A 193 -14.03 4.08 13.57
CA ALA A 193 -15.36 3.58 13.87
C ALA A 193 -15.38 2.61 15.07
N GLY A 194 -14.23 2.33 15.70
CA GLY A 194 -14.12 1.38 16.80
C GLY A 194 -14.14 -0.09 16.34
N ILE A 195 -13.89 -0.34 15.05
CA ILE A 195 -13.80 -1.68 14.47
C ILE A 195 -12.33 -2.06 14.39
N PHE A 196 -11.96 -3.13 15.09
CA PHE A 196 -10.55 -3.50 15.26
C PHE A 196 -10.14 -4.76 14.49
N THR A 197 -11.09 -5.48 13.91
CA THR A 197 -10.83 -6.76 13.24
C THR A 197 -11.28 -6.70 11.80
N LEU A 198 -10.48 -7.24 10.88
CA LEU A 198 -10.84 -7.30 9.46
C LEU A 198 -10.25 -8.55 8.79
N PRO A 199 -10.98 -9.20 7.86
CA PRO A 199 -10.39 -10.18 6.98
C PRO A 199 -9.27 -9.59 6.11
N ALA A 200 -8.26 -10.39 5.81
CA ALA A 200 -7.09 -9.95 5.06
C ALA A 200 -6.47 -11.09 4.26
N VAL A 201 -5.75 -10.72 3.20
CA VAL A 201 -4.71 -11.56 2.61
C VAL A 201 -3.46 -11.41 3.45
N ILE A 202 -2.91 -12.52 3.92
CA ILE A 202 -1.73 -12.57 4.79
C ILE A 202 -0.57 -13.11 3.96
N VAL A 203 0.47 -12.31 3.79
CA VAL A 203 1.70 -12.68 3.08
C VAL A 203 2.81 -12.99 4.08
N GLN A 204 3.45 -14.14 3.94
CA GLN A 204 4.67 -14.51 4.68
C GLN A 204 5.89 -13.98 3.92
N ALA A 205 6.22 -12.71 4.17
CA ALA A 205 7.33 -12.05 3.48
C ALA A 205 8.68 -12.49 4.04
N ARG A 206 9.60 -12.84 3.15
CA ARG A 206 10.99 -13.22 3.45
C ARG A 206 11.95 -12.05 3.28
N THR A 207 11.57 -11.07 2.46
CA THR A 207 12.35 -9.85 2.17
C THR A 207 11.48 -8.61 2.33
N LEU A 208 12.12 -7.45 2.48
CA LEU A 208 11.43 -6.16 2.51
C LEU A 208 10.73 -5.84 1.17
N GLU A 209 11.26 -6.37 0.07
CA GLU A 209 10.66 -6.25 -1.25
C GLU A 209 9.35 -7.06 -1.35
N GLU A 210 9.34 -8.32 -0.89
CA GLU A 210 8.10 -9.11 -0.80
C GLU A 210 7.08 -8.44 0.13
N LEU A 211 7.53 -7.78 1.20
CA LEU A 211 6.66 -6.99 2.06
C LEU A 211 6.03 -5.78 1.32
N GLY A 212 6.65 -5.30 0.23
CA GLY A 212 6.23 -4.11 -0.50
C GLY A 212 6.73 -2.80 0.11
N ALA A 213 7.64 -2.85 1.10
CA ALA A 213 8.15 -1.67 1.81
C ALA A 213 9.46 -1.13 1.17
N ASN A 214 9.48 -0.99 -0.16
CA ASN A 214 10.69 -0.65 -0.93
C ASN A 214 10.68 0.75 -1.56
N GLN A 215 9.69 1.60 -1.25
CA GLN A 215 9.58 2.93 -1.83
C GLN A 215 10.34 3.99 -0.99
N PRO A 216 10.91 5.02 -1.61
CA PRO A 216 11.68 6.07 -0.90
C PRO A 216 10.89 6.82 0.17
N TRP A 217 9.57 6.90 0.04
CA TRP A 217 8.66 7.59 0.98
C TRP A 217 8.11 6.69 2.09
N PHE A 218 8.60 5.45 2.19
CA PHE A 218 8.30 4.56 3.32
C PHE A 218 9.32 4.75 4.45
N PHE A 219 9.02 4.17 5.60
CA PHE A 219 10.01 4.11 6.68
C PHE A 219 11.14 3.13 6.32
N PRO A 220 12.41 3.48 6.58
CA PRO A 220 13.52 2.57 6.37
C PRO A 220 13.46 1.38 7.32
N GLU A 221 14.15 0.28 6.97
CA GLU A 221 14.06 -0.99 7.71
C GLU A 221 14.50 -0.87 9.18
N ASP A 222 15.50 -0.04 9.47
CA ASP A 222 15.97 0.22 10.84
C ASP A 222 14.88 0.84 11.72
N VAL A 223 14.06 1.74 11.16
CA VAL A 223 12.87 2.29 11.85
C VAL A 223 11.81 1.21 12.03
N LEU A 224 11.50 0.44 10.98
CA LEU A 224 10.49 -0.64 11.02
C LEU A 224 10.82 -1.75 12.01
N LEU A 225 12.11 -2.02 12.21
CA LEU A 225 12.63 -3.05 13.10
C LEU A 225 13.12 -2.49 14.45
N SER A 226 12.95 -1.19 14.70
CA SER A 226 13.32 -0.56 15.98
C SER A 226 12.45 -1.01 17.16
N ASP A 227 12.79 -0.55 18.35
CA ASP A 227 12.01 -0.74 19.58
C ASP A 227 10.75 0.13 19.64
N SER A 228 10.57 1.07 18.72
CA SER A 228 9.38 1.92 18.69
C SER A 228 8.94 2.14 17.24
N PRO A 229 8.55 1.08 16.51
CA PRO A 229 8.12 1.20 15.13
C PRO A 229 6.79 1.97 15.03
N PRO A 230 6.49 2.55 13.85
CA PRO A 230 5.19 3.17 13.60
C PRO A 230 4.08 2.12 13.60
N LEU A 231 2.97 2.43 14.27
CA LEU A 231 1.75 1.63 14.28
C LEU A 231 0.71 2.22 13.34
N VAL A 232 -0.18 1.39 12.79
CA VAL A 232 -1.34 1.88 12.03
C VAL A 232 -2.24 2.77 12.89
N THR A 233 -2.34 2.46 14.19
CA THR A 233 -3.10 3.27 15.17
C THR A 233 -2.50 4.65 15.42
N ASP A 234 -1.21 4.87 15.13
CA ASP A 234 -0.57 6.18 15.32
C ASP A 234 -1.16 7.26 14.40
N PHE A 235 -1.79 6.86 13.28
CA PHE A 235 -2.52 7.79 12.42
C PHE A 235 -3.78 8.39 13.07
N LEU A 236 -4.25 7.83 14.18
CA LEU A 236 -5.38 8.35 14.96
C LEU A 236 -4.95 9.38 16.00
N ASP A 237 -3.67 9.38 16.37
CA ASP A 237 -3.14 10.26 17.41
C ASP A 237 -2.75 11.62 16.79
N ALA A 238 -3.50 12.65 17.16
CA ALA A 238 -3.26 14.02 16.73
C ALA A 238 -1.89 14.55 17.19
N ALA A 239 -1.30 14.00 18.27
CA ALA A 239 0.02 14.38 18.76
C ALA A 239 1.16 13.78 17.92
N LEU A 240 0.91 12.67 17.20
CA LEU A 240 1.91 11.98 16.37
C LEU A 240 1.78 12.27 14.89
N THR A 241 0.81 13.10 14.51
CA THR A 241 0.49 13.39 13.12
C THR A 241 0.53 14.87 12.82
N ILE A 242 0.99 15.22 11.62
CA ILE A 242 0.79 16.55 11.04
C ILE A 242 -0.20 16.43 9.89
N GLU A 243 -0.96 17.51 9.65
CA GLU A 243 -1.89 17.58 8.54
C GLU A 243 -1.59 18.80 7.68
N TYR A 244 -1.68 18.63 6.37
CA TYR A 244 -1.47 19.70 5.40
C TYR A 244 -2.19 19.36 4.09
N GLU A 245 -2.39 20.36 3.26
CA GLU A 245 -2.99 20.19 1.94
C GLU A 245 -1.92 20.17 0.86
N ARG A 246 -2.19 19.47 -0.24
CA ARG A 246 -1.40 19.55 -1.46
C ARG A 246 -2.32 19.54 -2.69
N PRO A 247 -1.84 20.02 -3.85
CA PRO A 247 -2.55 19.79 -5.11
C PRO A 247 -2.72 18.29 -5.41
N PRO A 248 -3.83 17.89 -6.05
CA PRO A 248 -4.01 16.51 -6.48
C PRO A 248 -2.93 16.13 -7.49
N LEU A 249 -2.35 14.94 -7.33
CA LEU A 249 -1.30 14.47 -8.23
C LEU A 249 -1.89 13.74 -9.43
N ILE A 250 -1.32 14.02 -10.61
CA ILE A 250 -1.53 13.22 -11.82
C ILE A 250 -0.30 12.33 -11.98
N LYS A 251 -0.52 11.02 -12.05
CA LYS A 251 0.53 10.06 -12.32
C LYS A 251 0.72 9.94 -13.82
N THR A 252 1.93 10.25 -14.28
CA THR A 252 2.32 10.09 -15.68
C THR A 252 3.26 8.90 -15.82
N LEU A 253 2.87 7.92 -16.63
CA LEU A 253 3.70 6.78 -17.00
C LEU A 253 4.15 6.96 -18.45
N ARG A 254 5.46 6.86 -18.72
CA ARG A 254 6.03 7.02 -20.07
C ARG A 254 6.72 5.75 -20.53
N ILE A 255 6.36 5.27 -21.71
CA ILE A 255 7.06 4.20 -22.43
C ILE A 255 7.78 4.83 -23.62
N ALA A 256 9.10 4.63 -23.70
CA ALA A 256 9.91 4.98 -24.85
C ALA A 256 10.30 3.70 -25.59
N ILE A 257 10.06 3.66 -26.90
CA ILE A 257 10.36 2.50 -27.74
C ILE A 257 11.51 2.87 -28.67
N GLU A 258 12.63 2.15 -28.56
CA GLU A 258 13.80 2.30 -29.42
C GLU A 258 13.92 1.09 -30.35
N GLU A 259 14.06 1.37 -31.66
CA GLU A 259 14.34 0.34 -32.67
C GLU A 259 15.82 0.40 -33.02
N THR A 260 16.52 -0.72 -32.86
CA THR A 260 17.94 -0.84 -33.23
C THR A 260 18.13 -2.01 -34.19
N PHE A 261 19.08 -1.85 -35.12
CA PHE A 261 19.54 -2.93 -35.98
C PHE A 261 20.97 -3.30 -35.58
N ALA A 262 21.21 -4.58 -35.32
CA ALA A 262 22.55 -5.10 -35.09
C ALA A 262 22.93 -6.07 -36.23
N PRO A 263 24.19 -6.05 -36.72
CA PRO A 263 24.66 -7.01 -37.70
C PRO A 263 24.64 -8.43 -37.12
N ALA A 264 24.24 -9.42 -37.93
CA ALA A 264 24.25 -10.82 -37.52
C ALA A 264 25.71 -11.31 -37.40
N VAL A 265 26.17 -11.56 -36.17
CA VAL A 265 27.49 -12.16 -35.94
C VAL A 265 27.40 -13.63 -36.35
N SER A 266 28.00 -13.99 -37.48
CA SER A 266 28.16 -15.38 -37.88
C SER A 266 29.01 -16.06 -36.80
N GLN A 267 28.44 -16.99 -36.04
CA GLN A 267 29.25 -17.86 -35.19
C GLN A 267 30.14 -18.71 -36.12
N GLY A 268 31.36 -18.26 -36.33
CA GLY A 268 32.37 -18.97 -37.11
C GLY A 268 32.56 -20.34 -36.48
N GLY A 269 32.15 -21.38 -37.21
CA GLY A 269 32.39 -22.76 -36.85
C GLY A 269 33.88 -22.95 -36.62
N SER A 270 34.24 -23.24 -35.37
CA SER A 270 35.53 -23.84 -35.07
C SER A 270 35.46 -25.26 -35.61
N SER A 271 36.09 -25.45 -36.77
CA SER A 271 36.32 -26.70 -37.48
C SER A 271 36.95 -27.78 -36.62
#